data_AF-A0A971G420-F1
#
_entry.id   AF-A0A971G420-F1
#
_cell.length_a   1.000
_cell.length_b   1.000
_cell.length_c   1.000
_cell.angle_alpha   90.00
_cell.angle_beta   90.00
_cell.angle_gamma   90.00
#
_symmetry.space_group_name_H-M   'P 1'
#
loop_
_entity.id
_entity.type
_entity.pdbx_description
1 polymer ?
#
loop_
_entity_poly.entity_id
_entity_poly.type
_entity_poly.pdbx_seq_one_letter_code
_entity_poly.pdbx_strand_id
1 'polypeptide(L)'
;MAYDRIKWTDEAVERPNTWRETTNADGSITHTKSPGTVMQAGTPVNATNLNHIEEGLQHCGVAYDLLAVTTQMQIRAMQKEIATLQAAVAALA
;
A
#
# COMPACT_ATOMS: atom_id res chain seq x y z
N MET A 1 7.06 8.86 -11.22
CA MET A 1 6.05 8.12 -12.03
C MET A 1 4.83 7.97 -11.13
N ALA A 2 3.63 8.23 -11.64
CA ALA A 2 2.42 8.05 -10.82
C ALA A 2 2.31 6.58 -10.38
N TYR A 3 1.84 6.34 -9.16
CA TYR A 3 1.59 4.99 -8.67
C TYR A 3 0.54 4.31 -9.55
N ASP A 4 0.82 3.08 -9.99
CA ASP A 4 -0.10 2.29 -10.80
C ASP A 4 -0.79 1.26 -9.91
N ARG A 5 -2.11 1.37 -9.80
CA ARG A 5 -2.90 0.58 -8.86
C ARG A 5 -3.17 -0.80 -9.44
N ILE A 6 -3.02 -1.83 -8.61
CA ILE A 6 -3.49 -3.17 -8.96
C ILE A 6 -4.95 -3.30 -8.53
N LYS A 7 -5.80 -3.78 -9.43
CA LYS A 7 -7.19 -4.15 -9.09
C LYS A 7 -7.24 -5.63 -8.71
N TRP A 8 -7.31 -5.89 -7.43
CA TRP A 8 -7.41 -7.24 -6.88
C TRP A 8 -8.82 -7.79 -7.05
N THR A 9 -8.92 -9.09 -7.38
CA THR A 9 -10.17 -9.85 -7.48
C THR A 9 -10.02 -11.14 -6.71
N ASP A 10 -11.06 -11.55 -5.98
CA ASP A 10 -11.04 -12.81 -5.25
C ASP A 10 -11.09 -14.00 -6.23
N GLU A 11 -10.39 -15.07 -5.87
CA GLU A 11 -10.46 -16.33 -6.60
C GLU A 11 -11.84 -16.97 -6.38
N ALA A 12 -12.59 -17.17 -7.46
CA ALA A 12 -13.88 -17.86 -7.45
C ALA A 12 -13.73 -19.25 -8.10
N VAL A 13 -13.52 -20.27 -7.27
CA VAL A 13 -13.44 -21.69 -7.70
C VAL A 13 -14.70 -22.44 -7.29
N GLU A 14 -15.08 -23.48 -8.06
CA GLU A 14 -16.26 -24.30 -7.78
C GLU A 14 -16.13 -25.08 -6.45
N ARG A 15 -14.91 -25.50 -6.10
CA ARG A 15 -14.63 -26.29 -4.90
C ARG A 15 -13.44 -25.75 -4.10
N PRO A 16 -13.59 -24.59 -3.43
CA PRO A 16 -12.53 -24.06 -2.58
C PRO A 16 -12.24 -25.02 -1.42
N ASN A 17 -10.97 -25.19 -1.07
CA ASN A 17 -10.52 -26.02 0.07
C ASN A 17 -10.95 -27.51 0.02
N THR A 18 -11.05 -28.13 -1.15
CA THR A 18 -11.20 -29.60 -1.24
C THR A 18 -9.86 -30.32 -1.04
N TRP A 19 -9.86 -31.40 -0.25
CA TRP A 19 -8.67 -32.20 0.07
C TRP A 19 -8.83 -33.61 -0.52
N ARG A 20 -7.73 -34.20 -1.00
CA ARG A 20 -7.75 -35.50 -1.69
C ARG A 20 -7.30 -36.64 -0.78
N GLU A 21 -8.30 -37.42 -0.38
CA GLU A 21 -8.34 -38.85 -0.03
C GLU A 21 -7.12 -39.77 -0.30
N THR A 22 -6.14 -40.08 0.59
CA THR A 22 -5.17 -41.19 0.47
C THR A 22 -5.12 -42.02 1.74
N THR A 23 -5.31 -43.34 1.57
CA THR A 23 -5.15 -44.37 2.61
C THR A 23 -3.80 -45.06 2.41
N ASN A 24 -2.98 -45.06 3.45
CA ASN A 24 -1.62 -45.61 3.51
C ASN A 24 -1.65 -47.12 3.81
N ALA A 25 -0.58 -47.82 3.45
CA ALA A 25 -0.47 -49.28 3.57
C ALA A 25 -0.42 -49.79 5.01
N ASP A 26 -0.08 -48.91 5.96
CA ASP A 26 -0.19 -49.17 7.41
C ASP A 26 -1.63 -48.98 7.94
N GLY A 27 -2.57 -48.60 7.06
CA GLY A 27 -3.96 -48.34 7.40
C GLY A 27 -4.26 -46.87 7.77
N SER A 28 -3.28 -45.97 7.83
CA SER A 28 -3.52 -44.56 8.13
C SER A 28 -4.15 -43.81 6.95
N ILE A 29 -4.99 -42.80 7.19
CA ILE A 29 -5.57 -41.96 6.12
C ILE A 29 -5.11 -40.52 6.31
N THR A 30 -4.50 -39.91 5.30
CA THR A 30 -3.87 -38.58 5.41
C THR A 30 -4.71 -37.50 4.77
N HIS A 31 -5.68 -36.94 5.50
CA HIS A 31 -6.35 -35.67 5.15
C HIS A 31 -6.28 -34.72 6.32
N THR A 32 -6.57 -33.47 6.00
CA THR A 32 -7.13 -32.47 6.93
C THR A 32 -6.10 -31.49 7.46
N LYS A 33 -6.35 -30.21 7.15
CA LYS A 33 -5.76 -29.08 7.88
C LYS A 33 -6.34 -29.07 9.30
N SER A 34 -5.49 -29.22 10.31
CA SER A 34 -5.80 -29.11 11.74
C SER A 34 -5.14 -27.85 12.31
N PRO A 35 -5.81 -26.68 12.29
CA PRO A 35 -5.22 -25.43 12.79
C PRO A 35 -5.19 -25.37 14.33
N GLY A 36 -5.80 -26.33 15.04
CA GLY A 36 -5.97 -26.27 16.49
C GLY A 36 -7.00 -25.21 16.93
N THR A 37 -6.94 -24.78 18.19
CA THR A 37 -7.81 -23.73 18.73
C THR A 37 -7.42 -22.37 18.16
N VAL A 38 -8.30 -21.77 17.36
CA VAL A 38 -8.12 -20.41 16.85
C VAL A 38 -8.50 -19.41 17.94
N MET A 39 -7.51 -18.81 18.60
CA MET A 39 -7.73 -17.83 19.68
C MET A 39 -8.17 -16.45 19.15
N GLN A 40 -7.86 -16.13 17.90
CA GLN A 40 -8.28 -14.91 17.22
C GLN A 40 -8.28 -15.15 15.71
N ALA A 41 -9.36 -14.74 15.03
CA ALA A 41 -9.40 -14.75 13.57
C ALA A 41 -8.59 -13.57 13.02
N GLY A 42 -7.75 -13.82 12.01
CA GLY A 42 -7.06 -12.76 11.29
C GLY A 42 -8.00 -11.97 10.37
N THR A 43 -7.58 -10.77 9.95
CA THR A 43 -8.26 -10.03 8.88
C THR A 43 -8.11 -10.79 7.56
N PRO A 44 -9.19 -11.02 6.80
CA PRO A 44 -9.10 -11.76 5.55
C PRO A 44 -8.27 -11.00 4.52
N VAL A 45 -7.37 -11.70 3.85
CA VAL A 45 -6.67 -11.20 2.66
C VAL A 45 -7.60 -11.44 1.47
N ASN A 46 -8.43 -10.43 1.17
CA ASN A 46 -9.41 -10.48 0.08
C ASN A 46 -9.33 -9.20 -0.78
N ALA A 47 -9.96 -9.23 -1.95
CA ALA A 47 -9.98 -8.14 -2.90
C ALA A 47 -10.45 -6.82 -2.26
N THR A 48 -11.47 -6.87 -1.41
CA THR A 48 -11.97 -5.66 -0.71
C THR A 48 -10.90 -5.00 0.14
N ASN A 49 -10.24 -5.77 1.01
CA ASN A 49 -9.22 -5.24 1.92
C ASN A 49 -7.95 -4.82 1.17
N LEU A 50 -7.53 -5.58 0.16
CA LEU A 50 -6.37 -5.25 -0.67
C LEU A 50 -6.61 -3.98 -1.49
N ASN A 51 -7.77 -3.85 -2.13
CA ASN A 51 -8.11 -2.65 -2.91
C ASN A 51 -8.26 -1.40 -2.04
N HIS A 52 -8.64 -1.54 -0.76
CA HIS A 52 -8.63 -0.44 0.20
C HIS A 52 -7.21 0.00 0.53
N ILE A 53 -6.25 -0.93 0.65
CA ILE A 53 -4.82 -0.61 0.81
C ILE A 53 -4.28 0.10 -0.44
N GLU A 54 -4.62 -0.38 -1.64
CA GLU A 54 -4.24 0.25 -2.92
C GLU A 54 -4.71 1.71 -3.01
N GLU A 55 -5.90 2.01 -2.48
CA GLU A 55 -6.43 3.37 -2.41
C GLU A 55 -5.63 4.23 -1.43
N GLY A 56 -5.31 3.70 -0.26
CA GLY A 56 -4.45 4.39 0.72
C GLY A 56 -3.08 4.73 0.15
N LEU A 57 -2.45 3.80 -0.57
CA LEU A 57 -1.16 4.02 -1.23
C LEU A 57 -1.24 5.12 -2.29
N GLN A 58 -2.29 5.12 -3.10
CA GLN A 58 -2.54 6.18 -4.08
C GLN A 58 -2.66 7.54 -3.40
N HIS A 59 -3.44 7.64 -2.32
CA HIS A 59 -3.61 8.89 -1.58
C HIS A 59 -2.29 9.38 -0.97
N CYS A 60 -1.47 8.49 -0.42
CA CYS A 60 -0.14 8.87 0.08
C CYS A 60 0.77 9.40 -1.05
N GLY A 61 0.75 8.77 -2.23
CA GLY A 61 1.51 9.25 -3.38
C GLY A 61 1.10 10.66 -3.80
N VAL A 62 -0.22 10.90 -3.94
CA VAL A 62 -0.76 12.21 -4.31
C VAL A 62 -0.44 13.27 -3.25
N ALA A 63 -0.56 12.93 -1.96
CA ALA A 63 -0.24 13.85 -0.87
C ALA A 63 1.24 14.24 -0.86
N TYR A 64 2.13 13.27 -1.12
CA TYR A 64 3.56 13.53 -1.23
C TYR A 64 3.89 14.46 -2.40
N ASP A 65 3.32 14.20 -3.58
CA ASP A 65 3.52 15.05 -4.76
C ASP A 65 3.04 16.48 -4.50
N LEU A 66 1.88 16.63 -3.85
CA LEU A 66 1.35 17.95 -3.46
C LEU A 66 2.28 18.66 -2.47
N LEU A 67 2.80 17.95 -1.47
CA LEU A 67 3.75 18.50 -0.51
C LEU A 67 5.06 18.93 -1.21
N ALA A 68 5.59 18.12 -2.12
CA ALA A 68 6.80 18.43 -2.86
C ALA A 68 6.63 19.69 -3.73
N VAL A 69 5.50 19.82 -4.43
CA VAL A 69 5.21 20.99 -5.26
C VAL A 69 5.01 22.24 -4.40
N THR A 70 4.22 22.14 -3.32
CA THR A 70 3.94 23.30 -2.44
C THR A 70 5.19 23.81 -1.73
N THR A 71 6.04 22.92 -1.21
CA THR A 71 7.31 23.30 -0.60
C THR A 71 8.26 23.92 -1.62
N GLN A 72 8.35 23.38 -2.83
CA GLN A 72 9.17 23.99 -3.89
C GLN A 72 8.68 25.38 -4.29
N MET A 73 7.36 25.62 -4.31
CA MET A 73 6.81 26.96 -4.56
C MET A 73 7.20 27.96 -3.47
N GLN A 74 7.10 27.56 -2.20
CA GLN A 74 7.50 28.39 -1.06
C GLN A 74 9.00 28.73 -1.10
N ILE A 75 9.86 27.74 -1.39
CA ILE A 75 11.30 27.94 -1.53
C ILE A 75 11.61 28.97 -2.61
N ARG A 76 10.96 28.86 -3.78
CA ARG A 76 11.16 29.83 -4.88
C ARG A 76 10.72 31.24 -4.50
N ALA A 77 9.61 31.37 -3.77
CA ALA A 77 9.14 32.67 -3.28
C ALA A 77 10.15 33.30 -2.31
N MET A 78 10.64 32.52 -1.34
CA MET A 78 11.67 32.98 -0.39
C MET A 78 12.99 33.35 -1.10
N GLN A 79 13.42 32.56 -2.07
CA GLN A 79 14.63 32.87 -2.86
C GLN A 79 14.51 34.21 -3.59
N LYS A 80 13.33 34.54 -4.14
CA LYS A 80 13.09 35.83 -4.78
C LYS A 80 13.16 37.00 -3.80
N GLU A 81 12.60 36.84 -2.61
CA GLU A 81 12.65 37.85 -1.56
C GLU A 81 14.10 38.07 -1.07
N ILE A 82 14.85 37.00 -0.82
CA ILE A 82 16.27 37.05 -0.46
C ILE A 82 17.06 37.80 -1.53
N ALA A 83 16.87 37.49 -2.81
CA ALA A 83 17.57 38.17 -3.89
C ALA A 83 17.26 39.69 -3.93
N THR A 84 16.01 40.06 -3.66
CA THR A 84 15.59 41.47 -3.60
C THR A 84 16.25 42.20 -2.42
N LEU A 85 16.28 41.57 -1.24
CA LEU A 85 16.93 42.11 -0.05
C LEU A 85 18.45 42.22 -0.23
N GLN A 86 19.09 41.22 -0.84
CA GLN A 86 20.52 41.25 -1.16
C GLN A 86 20.86 42.41 -2.10
N ALA A 87 20.04 42.66 -3.13
CA ALA A 87 20.22 43.80 -4.02
C ALA A 87 20.07 45.14 -3.29
N ALA A 88 19.10 45.26 -2.38
CA ALA A 88 18.92 46.46 -1.57
C ALA A 88 20.10 46.71 -0.61
N VAL A 89 20.62 45.66 0.03
CA VAL A 89 21.81 45.73 0.88
C VAL A 89 23.04 46.13 0.07
N ALA A 90 23.23 45.55 -1.12
CA ALA A 90 24.35 45.89 -2.00
C ALA A 90 24.31 47.35 -2.49
N ALA A 91 23.13 47.96 -2.59
CA ALA A 91 22.99 49.38 -2.94
C ALA A 91 23.30 50.33 -1.77
N LEU A 92 23.35 49.83 -0.53
CA LEU A 92 23.66 50.59 0.68
C LEU A 92 25.13 50.47 1.12
N ALA A 93 25.87 49.53 0.56
CA ALA A 93 27.30 49.31 0.80
C ALA A 93 28.15 50.07 -0.23
#